data_AF-A0A163LGS2-F1
#
_entry.id   AF-A0A163LGS2-F1
#
_cell.length_a   1.000
_cell.length_b   1.000
_cell.length_c   1.000
_cell.angle_alpha   90.00
_cell.angle_beta   90.00
_cell.angle_gamma   90.00
#
_symmetry.space_group_name_H-M   'P 1'
#
loop_
_entity.id
_entity.type
_entity.pdbx_description
1 polymer ?
#
loop_
_entity_poly.entity_id
_entity_poly.type
_entity_poly.pdbx_seq_one_letter_code
_entity_poly.pdbx_strand_id
1 'polypeptide(L)' 'MNANIVDHIGSKVTVWTKDGNAAENRTLHTVDEFGVVISNYQGKQTFIPWIQVKYIDYPEQTSGDTCVSG' A
#
# COMPACT_ATOMS: atom_id res chain seq x y z
N MET A 1 -4.49 16.10 4.85
CA MET A 1 -4.31 15.77 3.42
C MET A 1 -5.01 14.45 3.17
N ASN A 2 -5.92 14.36 2.21
CA ASN A 2 -6.44 13.06 1.76
C ASN A 2 -5.36 12.45 0.86
N ALA A 3 -4.51 11.59 1.40
CA ALA A 3 -3.56 10.83 0.59
C ALA A 3 -4.36 9.82 -0.25
N ASN A 4 -4.27 9.92 -1.57
CA ASN A 4 -4.92 8.97 -2.45
C ASN A 4 -4.06 7.72 -2.53
N ILE A 5 -4.66 6.53 -2.56
CA ILE A 5 -3.91 5.27 -2.64
C ILE A 5 -2.95 5.22 -3.84
N VAL A 6 -3.31 5.87 -4.95
CA VAL A 6 -2.47 5.95 -6.15
C VAL A 6 -1.14 6.66 -5.88
N ASP A 7 -1.09 7.57 -4.90
CA ASP A 7 0.12 8.29 -4.49
C ASP A 7 1.11 7.37 -3.76
N HIS A 8 0.66 6.17 -3.35
CA HIS A 8 1.46 5.17 -2.67
C HIS A 8 1.97 4.05 -3.59
N ILE A 9 1.74 4.13 -4.91
CA ILE A 9 2.33 3.18 -5.87
C ILE A 9 3.87 3.25 -5.76
N GLY A 10 4.52 2.10 -5.67
CA GLY A 10 5.95 1.93 -5.40
C GLY A 10 6.32 1.87 -3.91
N SER A 11 5.42 2.29 -3.01
CA SER A 11 5.67 2.27 -1.56
C SER A 11 5.44 0.88 -0.96
N LYS A 12 6.00 0.66 0.23
CA LYS A 12 5.63 -0.48 1.09
C LYS A 12 4.30 -0.20 1.76
N VAL A 13 3.39 -1.17 1.71
CA VAL A 13 2.04 -1.11 2.28
C VAL A 13 1.75 -2.39 3.05
N THR A 14 0.78 -2.31 3.95
CA THR A 14 0.19 -3.49 4.59
C THR A 14 -1.27 -3.60 4.16
N VAL A 15 -1.62 -4.71 3.49
CA VAL A 15 -2.99 -4.96 3.05
C VAL A 15 -3.68 -5.91 4.02
N TRP A 16 -4.78 -5.47 4.62
CA TRP A 16 -5.61 -6.30 5.49
C TRP A 16 -6.78 -6.85 4.70
N THR A 17 -6.90 -8.18 4.68
CA THR A 17 -7.98 -8.87 3.98
C THR A 17 -9.20 -9.07 4.89
N LYS A 18 -10.38 -9.21 4.30
CA LYS A 18 -11.64 -9.48 5.02
C LYS A 18 -11.63 -10.80 5.78
N ASP A 19 -10.81 -11.75 5.33
CA ASP A 19 -10.62 -13.06 5.96
C ASP A 19 -9.73 -13.00 7.22
N GLY A 20 -9.21 -11.81 7.56
CA GLY A 20 -8.36 -11.59 8.74
C GLY A 20 -6.86 -11.79 8.48
N ASN A 21 -6.45 -12.08 7.25
CA ASN A 21 -5.04 -12.18 6.88
C ASN A 21 -4.44 -10.81 6.57
N ALA A 22 -3.18 -10.60 6.94
CA ALA A 22 -2.40 -9.41 6.60
C ALA A 22 -1.27 -9.75 5.61
N ALA A 23 -1.16 -8.96 4.55
CA ALA A 23 -0.01 -8.95 3.66
C ALA A 23 0.85 -7.73 4.00
N GLU A 24 1.77 -7.92 4.96
CA GLU A 24 2.60 -6.86 5.53
C GLU A 24 3.84 -6.55 4.68
N ASN A 25 4.24 -5.27 4.67
CA ASN A 25 5.48 -4.78 4.05
C ASN A 25 5.61 -5.19 2.56
N ARG A 26 4.53 -5.03 1.81
CA ARG A 26 4.43 -5.39 0.40
C ARG A 26 4.54 -4.17 -0.48
N THR A 27 5.28 -4.28 -1.58
CA THR A 27 5.34 -3.17 -2.55
C THR A 27 4.01 -3.10 -3.29
N LEU A 28 3.37 -1.94 -3.30
CA LEU A 28 2.21 -1.65 -4.14
C LEU A 28 2.69 -1.37 -5.57
N HIS A 29 2.24 -2.14 -6.56
CA HIS A 29 2.63 -1.96 -7.97
C HIS A 29 1.57 -1.20 -8.75
N THR A 30 0.30 -1.54 -8.52
CA THR A 30 -0.82 -0.99 -9.29
C THR A 30 -2.08 -0.96 -8.44
N VAL A 31 -2.95 0.00 -8.74
CA VAL A 31 -4.30 0.13 -8.20
C VAL A 31 -5.23 0.32 -9.39
N ASP A 32 -6.35 -0.41 -9.41
CA ASP A 32 -7.38 -0.24 -10.42
C ASP A 32 -8.78 -0.32 -9.79
N GLU A 33 -9.82 -0.30 -10.62
CA GLU A 33 -11.23 -0.38 -10.18
C GLU A 33 -11.61 -1.75 -9.59
N PHE A 34 -10.78 -2.77 -9.77
CA PHE A 34 -11.04 -4.16 -9.34
C PHE A 34 -10.22 -4.59 -8.13
N GLY A 35 -9.06 -3.98 -7.89
CA GLY A 35 -8.24 -4.26 -6.73
C GLY A 35 -6.87 -3.57 -6.74
N VAL A 36 -5.92 -4.26 -6.10
CA VAL A 36 -4.53 -3.82 -5.99
C VAL A 36 -3.59 -4.96 -6.37
N VAL A 37 -2.44 -4.60 -6.94
CA VAL A 37 -1.34 -5.54 -7.20
C VAL A 37 -0.22 -5.25 -6.21
N ILE A 38 0.17 -6.25 -5.44
CA ILE A 38 1.25 -6.16 -4.46
C ILE A 38 2.30 -7.23 -4.68
N SER A 39 3.52 -7.02 -4.18
CA SER A 39 4.50 -8.13 -4.08
C SER A 39 4.06 -9.14 -3.01
N ASN A 40 4.26 -10.43 -3.25
CA ASN A 40 4.13 -11.49 -2.25
C ASN A 40 5.48 -11.75 -1.53
N TYR A 41 5.53 -12.79 -0.69
CA TYR A 41 6.73 -13.13 0.09
C TYR A 41 7.92 -13.62 -0.74
N GLN A 42 7.69 -14.04 -1.98
CA GLN A 42 8.72 -14.42 -2.94
C GLN A 42 9.12 -13.25 -3.86
N GLY A 43 8.59 -12.05 -3.62
CA GLY A 43 8.82 -10.88 -4.48
C GLY A 43 8.02 -10.87 -5.78
N LYS A 44 7.19 -11.88 -6.04
CA LYS A 44 6.33 -11.94 -7.24
C LYS A 44 5.11 -11.04 -7.06
N GLN A 45 4.58 -10.51 -8.15
CA GLN A 45 3.34 -9.73 -8.12
C GLN A 45 2.14 -10.64 -7.88
N THR A 46 1.19 -10.19 -7.07
CA THR A 46 -0.06 -10.87 -6.74
C THR A 46 -1.17 -9.85 -6.66
N PHE A 47 -2.28 -10.16 -7.32
CA PHE A 47 -3.47 -9.32 -7.33
C PHE A 47 -4.37 -9.67 -6.13
N ILE A 48 -4.88 -8.65 -5.45
CA ILE A 48 -5.88 -8.76 -4.39
C ILE A 48 -7.11 -7.94 -4.81
N PRO A 49 -8.27 -8.58 -5.05
CA PRO A 49 -9.48 -7.87 -5.44
C PRO A 49 -10.05 -7.05 -4.27
N TRP A 50 -10.70 -5.92 -4.56
CA TRP A 50 -11.33 -5.07 -3.55
C TRP A 50 -12.36 -5.81 -2.70
N ILE A 51 -13.01 -6.84 -3.25
CA ILE A 51 -13.94 -7.67 -2.49
C ILE A 51 -13.27 -8.38 -1.31
N GLN A 52 -11.96 -8.62 -1.38
CA GLN A 52 -11.16 -9.22 -0.32
C GLN A 52 -10.40 -8.19 0.52
N VAL A 53 -10.23 -6.95 0.07
CA VAL A 53 -9.57 -5.90 0.85
C VAL A 53 -10.53 -5.37 1.92
N LYS A 54 -10.04 -5.28 3.15
CA LYS A 54 -10.72 -4.60 4.27
C LYS A 54 -10.23 -3.16 4.39
N TYR A 55 -8.92 -2.96 4.47
CA TYR A 55 -8.25 -1.66 4.42
C TYR A 55 -6.78 -1.83 4.07
N ILE A 56 -6.12 -0.73 3.71
CA ILE A 56 -4.70 -0.67 3.39
C ILE A 56 -4.07 0.37 4.31
N ASP A 57 -2.97 -0.03 4.94
CA ASP A 57 -2.17 0.82 5.80
C ASP A 57 -0.87 1.20 5.09
N TYR A 58 -0.47 2.45 5.26
CA TYR A 58 0.75 3.01 4.68
C TYR A 58 1.64 3.39 5.86
N PRO A 59 2.91 2.95 5.89
CA PRO A 59 3.84 3.46 6.88
C PRO A 59 3.84 4.98 6.73
N GLU A 60 3.62 5.70 7.83
CA GLU A 60 3.64 7.16 7.81
C GLU A 60 4.90 7.58 7.07
N GLN A 61 4.73 8.27 5.94
CA GLN A 61 5.83 9.06 5.44
C GLN A 61 6.07 10.09 6.53
N THR A 62 7.14 9.92 7.29
CA THR A 62 7.72 11.02 8.05
C THR A 62 7.98 12.09 7.01
N SER A 63 7.02 13.00 6.85
CA SER A 63 7.20 14.18 6.03
C SER A 63 8.42 14.83 6.63
N GLY A 64 9.52 14.84 5.87
CA GLY A 64 10.79 15.35 6.34
C GLY A 64 10.57 16.74 6.92
N ASP A 65 10.68 16.84 8.24
CA ASP A 65 10.69 18.10 8.93
C ASP A 65 11.85 18.94 8.37
N THR A 66 11.47 20.10 7.84
CA THR A 66 12.25 21.35 7.85
C THR A 66 13.47 21.45 6.93
N CYS A 67 13.26 22.04 5.75
CA CYS A 67 14.29 22.88 5.14
C CYS A 67 14.40 24.18 5.96
N VAL A 68 15.29 24.24 6.96
CA VAL A 68 15.83 25.51 7.48
C VAL A 68 17.27 25.63 7.04
N SER A 69 17.51 26.50 6.06
CA SER A 69 18.82 27.09 5.76
C SER A 69 18.60 28.27 4.82
N GLY A 70 18.45 29.46 5.40
CA GLY A 70 18.33 30.75 4.72
C GLY A 70 18.33 31.86 5.75
#